data_AF-D8QC75-F1
#
_entry.id   AF-D8QC75-F1
#
_cell.length_a   1.000
_cell.length_b   1.000
_cell.length_c   1.000
_cell.angle_alpha   90.00
_cell.angle_beta   90.00
_cell.angle_gamma   90.00
#
_symmetry.space_group_name_H-M   'P 1'
#
loop_
_entity.id
_entity.type
_entity.pdbx_description
1 polymer ?
#
loop_
_entity_poly.entity_id
_entity_poly.type
_entity_poly.pdbx_seq_one_letter_code
_entity_poly.pdbx_strand_id
1 'polypeptide(L)' 'GEINWDCPCLGGMAHGPCGEQFRAAFSCFVFSEAEPKGINCVDAFRTMQDCFREHPDVYAD' A
#
# COMPACT_ATOMS: atom_id res chain seq x y z
N GLY A 1 -2.64 10.51 13.18
CA GLY A 1 -2.00 9.20 13.40
C GLY A 1 -0.71 9.17 12.61
N GLU A 2 0.33 8.55 13.12
CA GLU A 2 1.60 8.39 12.40
C GLU A 2 1.78 6.92 12.02
N ILE A 3 2.29 6.67 10.82
CA ILE A 3 2.54 5.31 10.31
C ILE A 3 4.03 5.02 10.45
N ASN A 4 4.37 3.95 11.16
CA ASN A 4 5.74 3.45 11.24
C ASN A 4 6.05 2.54 10.04
N TRP A 5 6.70 3.10 9.01
CA TRP A 5 7.07 2.38 7.80
C TRP A 5 8.14 1.31 8.01
N ASP A 6 8.85 1.34 9.14
CA ASP A 6 9.88 0.37 9.51
C ASP A 6 9.31 -0.75 10.40
N CYS A 7 7.99 -0.76 10.63
CA CYS A 7 7.35 -1.86 11.34
C CYS A 7 7.55 -3.18 10.58
N PRO A 8 8.07 -4.24 11.23
CA PRO A 8 8.17 -5.57 10.62
C PRO A 8 6.83 -6.10 10.11
N CYS A 9 5.72 -5.61 10.69
CA CYS A 9 4.36 -5.92 10.26
C CYS A 9 4.02 -5.52 8.82
N LEU A 10 4.74 -4.53 8.26
CA LEU A 10 4.55 -4.08 6.88
C LEU A 10 5.38 -4.89 5.87
N GLY A 11 6.16 -5.87 6.35
CA GLY A 11 6.90 -6.81 5.49
C GLY A 11 7.90 -6.14 4.55
N GLY A 12 8.38 -4.93 4.87
CA GLY A 12 9.28 -4.17 4.00
C GLY A 12 8.63 -3.65 2.71
N MET A 13 7.30 -3.80 2.52
CA MET A 13 6.62 -3.35 1.30
C MET A 13 6.76 -1.84 1.05
N ALA A 14 6.95 -1.06 2.11
CA ALA A 14 7.19 0.36 2.02
C ALA A 14 8.54 0.74 1.38
N HIS A 15 9.51 -0.18 1.28
CA HIS A 15 10.88 0.12 0.84
C HIS A 15 11.28 -0.56 -0.47
N GLY A 16 10.33 -1.21 -1.16
CA GLY A 16 10.54 -1.85 -2.46
C GLY A 16 10.24 -0.96 -3.67
N PRO A 17 10.34 -1.50 -4.90
CA PRO A 17 10.04 -0.77 -6.13
C PRO A 17 8.63 -0.16 -6.17
N CYS A 18 7.65 -0.80 -5.53
CA CYS A 18 6.29 -0.29 -5.38
C CYS A 18 6.01 0.40 -4.04
N GLY A 19 7.05 0.80 -3.31
CA GLY A 19 6.95 1.37 -1.97
C GLY A 19 6.16 2.68 -1.91
N GLU A 20 6.24 3.51 -2.96
CA GLU A 20 5.46 4.75 -3.03
C GLU A 20 3.96 4.49 -3.14
N GLN A 21 3.58 3.56 -4.02
CA GLN A 21 2.19 3.16 -4.23
C GLN A 21 1.64 2.49 -2.97
N PHE A 22 2.44 1.65 -2.32
CA PHE A 22 2.09 1.05 -1.03
C PHE A 22 1.88 2.11 0.04
N ARG A 23 2.81 3.06 0.21
CA ARG A 23 2.68 4.14 1.20
C ARG A 23 1.43 4.98 0.95
N ALA A 24 1.12 5.29 -0.31
CA ALA A 24 -0.08 6.05 -0.67
C ALA A 24 -1.37 5.29 -0.34
N ALA A 25 -1.49 4.03 -0.77
CA ALA A 25 -2.67 3.20 -0.52
C ALA A 25 -2.87 2.93 0.98
N PHE A 26 -1.80 2.57 1.68
CA PHE A 26 -1.84 2.26 3.11
C PHE A 26 -2.14 3.50 3.95
N SER A 27 -1.54 4.66 3.62
CA SER A 27 -1.88 5.93 4.28
C SER A 27 -3.34 6.29 4.07
N CYS A 28 -3.86 6.17 2.84
CA CYS A 28 -5.27 6.40 2.56
C CYS A 28 -6.16 5.50 3.43
N PHE A 29 -5.86 4.20 3.50
CA PHE A 29 -6.63 3.26 4.30
C PHE A 29 -6.61 3.61 5.80
N VAL A 30 -5.44 3.87 6.37
CA VAL A 30 -5.28 4.21 7.79
C VAL A 30 -6.09 5.45 8.15
N PHE A 31 -6.03 6.49 7.31
CA PHE A 31 -6.74 7.75 7.54
C PHE A 31 -8.19 7.78 7.03
N SER A 32 -8.65 6.75 6.31
CA SER A 32 -10.03 6.68 5.84
C SER A 32 -11.00 6.65 7.03
N GLU A 33 -11.98 7.55 7.00
CA GLU A 33 -13.14 7.59 7.89
C GLU A 33 -14.44 7.11 7.20
N ALA A 34 -14.36 6.71 5.93
CA ALA A 34 -15.50 6.17 5.20
C ALA A 34 -15.98 4.83 5.78
N GLU A 35 -17.25 4.49 5.55
CA GLU A 35 -17.85 3.21 5.93
C GLU A 35 -18.38 2.50 4.67
N PRO A 36 -17.77 1.38 4.23
CA PRO A 36 -16.67 0.66 4.87
C PRO A 36 -15.30 1.38 4.74
N LYS A 37 -14.43 1.18 5.74
CA LYS A 37 -13.09 1.80 5.79
C LYS A 37 -12.29 1.45 4.54
N GLY A 38 -11.76 2.48 3.87
CA GLY A 38 -10.92 2.34 2.69
C GLY A 38 -11.68 2.26 1.36
N ILE A 39 -13.00 2.37 1.35
CA ILE A 39 -13.79 2.38 0.10
C ILE A 39 -13.39 3.54 -0.84
N ASN A 40 -12.94 4.66 -0.27
CA ASN A 40 -12.42 5.82 -1.00
C ASN A 40 -10.96 5.65 -1.46
N CYS A 41 -10.30 4.53 -1.13
CA CYS A 41 -8.90 4.27 -1.42
C CYS A 41 -8.70 3.22 -2.52
N VAL A 42 -9.79 2.69 -3.09
CA VAL A 42 -9.76 1.58 -4.07
C VAL A 42 -8.81 1.88 -5.24
N ASP A 43 -8.81 3.11 -5.77
CA ASP A 43 -7.93 3.49 -6.88
C ASP A 43 -6.44 3.51 -6.48
N ALA A 44 -6.13 3.88 -5.23
CA ALA A 44 -4.76 3.82 -4.72
C ALA A 44 -4.29 2.36 -4.59
N PHE A 45 -5.15 1.47 -4.10
CA PHE A 45 -4.87 0.03 -4.07
C PHE A 45 -4.73 -0.57 -5.47
N ARG A 46 -5.52 -0.10 -6.44
CA ARG A 46 -5.40 -0.53 -7.83
C ARG A 46 -4.05 -0.15 -8.42
N THR A 47 -3.62 1.10 -8.23
CA THR A 47 -2.29 1.58 -8.66
C THR A 47 -1.16 0.77 -8.03
N MET A 48 -1.28 0.44 -6.74
CA MET A 48 -0.32 -0.44 -6.06
C MET A 48 -0.30 -1.84 -6.68
N GLN A 49 -1.46 -2.42 -6.97
CA GLN A 49 -1.57 -3.74 -7.58
C GLN A 49 -1.02 -3.76 -9.01
N ASP A 50 -1.22 -2.68 -9.78
CA ASP A 50 -0.66 -2.55 -11.12
C ASP A 50 0.88 -2.50 -11.05
N CYS A 51 1.45 -1.78 -10.09
CA CYS A 51 2.89 -1.80 -9.85
C CYS A 51 3.40 -3.21 -9.48
N PHE A 52 2.68 -3.96 -8.64
CA PHE A 52 3.07 -5.35 -8.31
C PHE A 52 3.10 -6.26 -9.55
N ARG A 53 2.18 -6.06 -10.50
CA ARG A 53 2.16 -6.81 -11.78
C ARG A 53 3.33 -6.46 -12.70
N GLU A 54 3.86 -5.24 -12.60
CA GLU A 54 5.05 -4.80 -13.35
C GLU A 54 6.36 -5.37 -12.77
N HIS A 55 6.34 -5.76 -11.49
CA HIS A 55 7.49 -6.30 -10.76
C HIS A 55 7.23 -7.73 -10.21
N PRO A 56 6.89 -8.70 -11.08
CA PRO A 56 6.58 -10.07 -10.65
C PRO A 56 7.78 -10.79 -10.04
N ASP A 57 9.01 -10.36 -10.34
CA ASP A 57 10.24 -10.87 -9.75
C ASP A 57 10.40 -10.55 -8.25
N VAL A 58 9.69 -9.53 -7.76
CA VAL A 58 9.73 -9.10 -6.35
C VAL A 58 8.45 -9.48 -5.59
N TYR A 59 7.29 -9.46 -6.27
CA TYR A 59 5.98 -9.52 -5.61
C TYR A 59 5.10 -10.73 -5.98
N ALA A 60 5.60 -11.71 -6.75
CA ALA A 60 4.83 -12.89 -7.15
C ALA A 60 4.99 -14.12 -6.23
N ASP A 61 5.72 -14.01 -5.12
CA ASP A 61 5.87 -15.08 -4.10
C ASP A 61 4.71 -15.13 -3.09
#